data_AF-A0A4Y2EUV2-F1
#
_entry.id   AF-A0A4Y2EUV2-F1
#
_cell.length_a   1.000
_cell.length_b   1.000
_cell.length_c   1.000
_cell.angle_alpha   90.00
_cell.angle_beta   90.00
_cell.angle_gamma   90.00
#
_symmetry.space_group_name_H-M   'P 1'
#
loop_
_entity.id
_entity.type
_entity.pdbx_description
1 polymer ?
#
loop_
_entity_poly.entity_id
_entity_poly.type
_entity_poly.pdbx_seq_one_letter_code
_entity_poly.pdbx_strand_id
1 'polypeptide(L)'
;MQRKFLLFITRAYRTTSTVALQSITGILPLYIRAEQEAVYVRVAKLRRKEYFQDEEFIPENFEAKNPCLRQHPAKFDLDNRIHLSSHNTDSKGLNIYTDGSKMEGNTGSDFLALQDNTQLHE
;
A
#
# COMPACT_ATOMS: atom_id res chain seq x y z
N MET A 1 -15.03 9.14 -20.55
CA MET A 1 -15.21 7.90 -19.75
C MET A 1 -16.02 8.11 -18.45
N GLN A 2 -15.73 9.14 -17.65
CA GLN A 2 -16.40 9.38 -16.35
C GLN A 2 -17.93 9.50 -16.40
N ARG A 3 -18.52 10.14 -17.42
CA ARG A 3 -19.98 10.36 -17.51
C ARG A 3 -20.82 9.08 -17.38
N LYS A 4 -20.40 7.98 -18.01
CA LYS A 4 -21.16 6.71 -17.97
C LYS A 4 -21.27 6.17 -16.55
N PHE A 5 -20.17 6.24 -15.80
CA PHE A 5 -20.12 5.88 -14.38
C PHE A 5 -21.03 6.78 -13.55
N LEU A 6 -20.98 8.10 -13.76
CA LEU A 6 -21.83 9.05 -13.04
C LEU A 6 -23.33 8.83 -13.28
N LEU A 7 -23.73 8.49 -14.50
CA LEU A 7 -25.12 8.15 -14.83
C LEU A 7 -25.55 6.84 -14.13
N PHE A 8 -24.65 5.86 -14.06
CA PHE A 8 -24.94 4.58 -13.40
C PHE A 8 -25.23 4.75 -11.91
N ILE A 9 -24.40 5.52 -11.20
CA ILE A 9 -24.55 5.72 -9.75
C ILE A 9 -25.72 6.64 -9.39
N THR A 10 -25.99 7.69 -10.18
CA THR A 10 -27.07 8.64 -9.90
C THR A 10 -28.44 8.17 -10.41
N ARG A 11 -28.47 7.18 -11.31
CA ARG A 11 -29.66 6.76 -12.07
C ARG A 11 -30.38 7.92 -12.77
N ALA A 12 -29.66 9.00 -13.08
CA ALA A 12 -30.21 10.17 -13.75
C ALA A 12 -30.52 9.90 -15.22
N TYR A 13 -31.33 10.78 -15.83
CA TYR A 13 -31.61 10.71 -17.25
C TYR A 13 -30.35 10.86 -18.09
N ARG A 14 -30.31 10.20 -19.25
CA ARG A 14 -29.17 10.29 -20.18
C ARG A 14 -28.91 11.72 -20.69
N THR A 15 -29.88 12.62 -20.58
CA THR A 15 -29.80 14.03 -20.97
C THR A 15 -29.34 14.96 -19.84
N THR A 16 -29.23 14.47 -18.60
CA THR A 16 -28.73 15.28 -17.47
C THR A 16 -27.31 15.76 -17.73
N SER A 17 -27.02 17.04 -17.48
CA SER A 17 -25.70 17.62 -17.74
C SER A 17 -24.60 16.95 -16.90
N THR A 18 -23.39 16.81 -17.45
CA THR A 18 -22.27 16.19 -16.70
C THR A 18 -21.89 17.00 -15.46
N VAL A 19 -22.00 18.33 -15.53
CA VAL A 19 -21.74 19.23 -14.40
C VAL A 19 -22.73 18.97 -13.27
N ALA A 20 -24.04 18.86 -13.56
CA ALA A 20 -25.03 18.55 -12.54
C ALA A 20 -24.78 17.18 -11.89
N LEU A 21 -24.37 16.18 -12.68
CA LEU A 21 -23.99 14.86 -12.14
C LEU A 21 -22.79 14.96 -11.19
N GLN A 22 -21.77 15.75 -11.54
CA GLN A 22 -20.60 15.96 -10.69
C GLN A 22 -20.97 16.71 -9.41
N SER A 23 -21.79 17.75 -9.50
CA SER A 23 -22.27 18.51 -8.34
C SER A 23 -23.06 17.62 -7.36
N ILE A 24 -23.94 16.75 -7.86
CA ILE A 24 -24.75 15.85 -7.03
C ILE A 24 -23.90 14.74 -6.41
N THR A 25 -22.91 14.22 -7.15
CA THR A 25 -22.06 13.11 -6.68
C THR A 25 -20.86 13.56 -5.85
N GLY A 26 -20.50 14.84 -5.92
CA GLY A 26 -19.26 15.37 -5.34
C GLY A 26 -17.99 14.87 -6.06
N ILE A 27 -18.12 14.17 -7.18
CA ILE A 27 -16.97 13.57 -7.87
C ILE A 27 -16.33 14.60 -8.79
N LEU A 28 -15.08 14.95 -8.53
CA LEU A 28 -14.30 15.86 -9.37
C LEU A 28 -14.15 15.36 -10.81
N PRO A 29 -14.07 16.26 -11.80
CA PRO A 29 -13.66 15.93 -13.16
C PRO A 29 -12.32 15.19 -13.23
N LEU A 30 -12.21 14.24 -14.16
CA LEU A 30 -11.04 13.38 -14.33
C LEU A 30 -9.73 14.15 -14.52
N TYR A 31 -9.74 15.23 -15.29
CA TYR A 31 -8.52 16.00 -15.55
C TYR A 31 -8.00 16.68 -14.27
N ILE A 32 -8.90 17.20 -13.43
CA ILE A 32 -8.55 17.82 -12.14
C ILE A 32 -7.93 16.76 -11.21
N ARG A 33 -8.53 15.57 -11.15
CA ARG A 33 -7.97 14.44 -10.37
C ARG A 33 -6.61 13.99 -10.90
N ALA A 34 -6.41 13.99 -12.22
CA ALA A 34 -5.13 13.63 -12.82
C ALA A 34 -4.04 14.67 -12.51
N GLU A 35 -4.37 15.96 -12.50
CA GLU A 35 -3.44 17.03 -12.11
C GLU A 35 -3.05 16.92 -10.64
N GLN A 36 -4.03 16.71 -9.75
CA GLN A 36 -3.80 16.47 -8.33
C GLN A 36 -2.87 15.27 -8.10
N GLU A 37 -3.13 14.15 -8.79
CA GLU A 37 -2.30 12.95 -8.70
C GLU A 37 -0.88 13.19 -9.24
N ALA A 38 -0.73 13.99 -10.29
CA ALA A 38 0.57 14.36 -10.82
C ALA A 38 1.39 15.17 -9.80
N VAL A 39 0.75 16.11 -9.09
CA VAL A 39 1.36 16.85 -7.96
C VAL A 39 1.78 15.88 -6.85
N TYR A 40 0.87 15.01 -6.42
CA TYR A 40 1.13 13.98 -5.41
C TYR A 40 2.37 13.14 -5.75
N VAL A 41 2.44 12.62 -6.98
CA VAL A 41 3.57 11.80 -7.45
C VAL A 41 4.87 12.59 -7.50
N ARG A 42 4.85 13.86 -7.89
CA ARG A 42 6.05 14.70 -7.90
C ARG A 42 6.56 14.98 -6.49
N VAL A 43 5.69 15.30 -5.55
CA VAL A 43 6.05 15.53 -4.14
C VAL A 43 6.64 14.27 -3.53
N ALA A 44 5.99 13.11 -3.74
CA ALA A 44 6.44 11.82 -3.24
C ALA A 44 7.82 11.41 -3.80
N LYS A 45 8.06 11.63 -5.11
CA LYS A 45 9.28 11.19 -5.78
C LYS A 45 10.44 12.18 -5.70
N LEU A 46 10.17 13.47 -5.91
CA LEU A 46 11.18 14.52 -5.96
C LEU A 46 11.46 15.14 -4.60
N ARG A 47 10.62 14.88 -3.60
CA ARG A 47 10.71 15.44 -2.25
C ARG A 47 10.76 16.97 -2.25
N ARG A 48 9.93 17.58 -3.11
CA ARG A 48 9.78 19.03 -3.22
C ARG A 48 8.36 19.41 -2.84
N LYS A 49 8.22 20.54 -2.15
CA LYS A 49 6.92 21.15 -1.88
C LYS A 49 6.28 21.58 -3.18
N GLU A 50 5.00 21.30 -3.33
CA GLU A 50 4.19 21.76 -4.45
C GLU A 50 2.82 22.22 -3.97
N TYR A 51 2.09 22.92 -4.85
CA TYR A 51 0.77 23.45 -4.56
C TYR A 51 -0.24 22.95 -5.58
N PHE A 52 -1.47 22.71 -5.13
CA PHE A 52 -2.61 22.41 -5.98
C PHE A 52 -3.85 23.07 -5.41
N GLN A 53 -4.50 23.95 -6.19
CA GLN A 53 -5.71 24.68 -5.77
C GLN A 53 -5.57 25.30 -4.37
N ASP A 54 -4.47 26.00 -4.13
CA ASP A 54 -4.12 26.67 -2.88
C ASP A 54 -3.83 25.75 -1.68
N GLU A 55 -3.87 24.43 -1.85
CA GLU A 55 -3.38 23.47 -0.85
C GLU A 55 -1.88 23.18 -1.03
N GLU A 56 -1.13 23.22 0.07
CA GLU A 56 0.29 22.88 0.10
C GLU A 56 0.48 21.37 0.30
N PHE A 57 1.25 20.76 -0.60
CA PHE A 57 1.69 19.37 -0.50
C PHE A 57 3.13 19.33 -0.01
N ILE A 58 3.28 18.94 1.25
CA ILE A 58 4.55 18.92 1.98
C ILE A 58 5.17 17.51 1.90
N PRO A 59 6.43 17.34 1.45
CA PRO A 59 7.08 16.03 1.31
C PRO A 59 7.10 15.17 2.57
N GLU A 60 7.13 15.80 3.74
CA GLU A 60 7.15 15.16 5.06
C GLU A 60 5.87 14.37 5.34
N ASN A 61 4.75 14.72 4.71
CA ASN A 61 3.47 14.00 4.83
C ASN A 61 3.46 12.68 4.03
N PHE A 62 4.51 12.40 3.26
CA PHE A 62 4.60 11.26 2.36
C PHE A 62 5.65 10.28 2.83
N GLU A 63 5.33 8.98 2.69
CA GLU A 63 6.27 7.92 3.02
C GLU A 63 7.58 8.08 2.25
N ALA A 64 8.68 7.96 3.00
CA ALA A 64 9.99 7.95 2.42
C ALA A 64 10.24 6.65 1.67
N LYS A 65 10.53 6.76 0.37
CA LYS A 65 11.08 5.64 -0.36
C LYS A 65 12.35 5.17 0.35
N ASN A 66 12.28 3.97 0.92
CA ASN A 66 13.38 3.43 1.69
C ASN A 66 14.54 3.12 0.72
N PRO A 67 15.74 3.70 0.93
CA PRO A 67 16.88 3.53 0.02
C PRO A 67 17.49 2.14 0.08
N CYS A 68 16.88 1.15 0.76
CA CYS A 68 17.34 -0.23 0.79
C CYS A 68 17.51 -0.82 -0.64
N LEU A 69 16.83 -0.26 -1.65
CA LEU A 69 17.01 -0.59 -3.07
C LEU A 69 18.21 0.11 -3.75
N ARG A 70 19.02 0.87 -3.02
CA ARG A 70 20.26 1.49 -3.56
C ARG A 70 21.40 0.48 -3.65
N GLN A 71 21.37 -0.59 -2.85
CA GLN A 71 22.31 -1.69 -3.00
C GLN A 71 21.77 -2.67 -4.04
N HIS A 72 22.63 -2.97 -5.02
CA HIS A 72 22.37 -4.04 -5.98
C HIS A 72 22.06 -5.33 -5.22
N PRO A 73 21.09 -6.16 -5.65
CA PRO A 73 20.72 -7.36 -4.91
C PRO A 73 21.87 -8.29 -4.53
N ALA A 74 22.86 -8.43 -5.41
CA ALA A 74 24.09 -9.21 -5.15
C ALA A 74 25.03 -8.61 -4.09
N LYS A 75 24.78 -7.38 -3.61
CA LYS A 75 25.51 -6.71 -2.52
C LYS A 75 24.70 -6.67 -1.22
N PHE A 76 23.52 -7.27 -1.19
CA PHE A 76 22.84 -7.51 0.08
C PHE A 76 23.68 -8.52 0.86
N ASP A 77 24.22 -8.08 2.00
CA ASP A 77 24.78 -8.96 3.00
C ASP A 77 23.61 -9.73 3.64
N LEU A 78 23.28 -10.87 3.03
CA LEU A 78 22.26 -11.79 3.53
C LEU A 78 22.70 -12.44 4.84
N ASP A 79 24.01 -12.64 5.04
CA ASP A 79 24.55 -13.36 6.20
C ASP A 79 24.30 -12.60 7.51
N ASN A 80 24.36 -11.26 7.48
CA ASN A 80 24.01 -10.42 8.64
C ASN A 80 22.51 -10.17 8.83
N ARG A 81 21.65 -10.54 7.88
CA ARG A 81 20.20 -10.25 7.93
C ARG A 81 19.32 -11.49 8.05
N ILE A 82 19.77 -12.61 7.51
CA ILE A 82 19.04 -13.88 7.49
C ILE A 82 19.97 -14.91 8.11
N HIS A 83 19.79 -15.13 9.41
CA HIS A 83 20.54 -16.14 10.13
C HIS A 83 19.95 -17.53 9.81
N LEU A 84 20.50 -18.16 8.77
CA LEU A 84 20.16 -19.53 8.34
C LEU A 84 20.87 -20.61 9.17
N SER A 85 21.40 -20.27 10.35
CA SER A 85 21.96 -21.28 11.24
C SER A 85 20.92 -22.37 11.43
N SER A 86 21.32 -23.63 11.31
CA SER A 86 20.53 -24.76 11.78
C SER A 86 20.12 -24.45 13.20
N HIS A 87 18.88 -24.00 13.39
CA HIS A 87 18.33 -23.79 14.73
C HIS A 87 18.45 -25.14 15.40
N ASN A 88 19.35 -25.24 16.39
CA ASN A 88 19.25 -26.32 17.35
C ASN A 88 17.85 -26.15 17.95
N THR A 89 16.96 -27.08 17.63
CA THR A 89 15.54 -27.09 18.02
C THR A 89 15.33 -27.07 19.54
N ASP A 90 16.41 -27.10 20.32
CA ASP A 90 16.46 -27.07 21.78
C ASP A 90 16.82 -25.69 22.36
N SER A 91 16.83 -24.62 21.55
CA SER A 91 17.09 -23.28 22.07
C SER A 91 15.89 -22.77 22.88
N LYS A 92 16.13 -22.47 24.17
CA LYS A 92 15.26 -21.65 25.04
C LYS A 92 15.09 -20.23 24.47
N GLY A 93 14.32 -20.10 23.39
CA GLY A 93 14.15 -18.90 22.58
C GLY A 93 12.76 -18.80 21.98
N LEU A 94 12.45 -17.64 21.38
CA LEU A 94 11.21 -17.40 20.66
C LEU A 94 11.25 -18.11 19.31
N ASN A 95 10.43 -19.13 19.14
CA ASN A 95 10.24 -19.88 17.90
C ASN A 95 8.91 -19.46 17.27
N ILE A 96 8.95 -18.95 16.04
CA ILE A 96 7.75 -18.59 15.27
C ILE A 96 7.59 -19.61 14.14
N TYR A 97 6.47 -20.32 14.16
CA TYR A 97 6.07 -21.23 13.10
C TYR A 97 5.01 -20.53 12.27
N THR A 98 5.14 -20.57 10.96
CA THR A 98 4.12 -20.05 10.05
C THR A 98 3.69 -21.18 9.14
N ASP A 99 2.41 -21.53 9.13
CA ASP A 99 1.87 -22.43 8.10
C ASP A 99 1.23 -21.61 6.98
N GLY A 100 1.55 -22.02 5.76
CA GLY A 100 0.98 -21.49 4.53
C GLY A 100 0.11 -22.56 3.88
N SER A 101 -1.04 -22.86 4.47
CA SER A 101 -1.96 -23.85 3.92
C SER A 101 -2.67 -23.30 2.68
N LYS A 102 -2.28 -23.82 1.51
CA LYS A 102 -2.93 -23.54 0.24
C LYS A 102 -4.18 -24.42 0.10
N MET A 103 -5.35 -23.80 0.08
CA MET A 103 -6.61 -24.45 -0.26
C MET A 103 -6.98 -24.16 -1.72
N GLU A 104 -7.96 -24.88 -2.26
CA GLU A 104 -8.39 -24.69 -3.65
C GLU A 104 -9.07 -23.32 -3.83
N GLY A 105 -8.31 -22.35 -4.36
CA GLY A 105 -8.76 -20.99 -4.66
C GLY A 105 -8.38 -19.94 -3.61
N ASN A 106 -8.08 -20.34 -2.38
CA ASN A 106 -7.72 -19.44 -1.27
C ASN A 106 -6.42 -19.90 -0.59
N THR A 107 -5.61 -18.94 -0.15
CA THR A 107 -4.43 -19.22 0.70
C THR A 107 -4.75 -18.78 2.13
N GLY A 108 -4.78 -19.72 3.07
CA GLY A 108 -4.77 -19.42 4.49
C GLY A 108 -3.33 -19.23 4.96
N SER A 109 -3.12 -18.33 5.93
CA SER A 109 -1.86 -18.21 6.64
C SER A 109 -2.17 -18.21 8.13
N ASP A 110 -1.41 -18.99 8.88
CA ASP A 110 -1.50 -19.02 10.33
C ASP A 110 -0.10 -18.97 10.93
N PHE A 111 0.04 -18.50 12.17
CA PHE A 111 1.32 -18.48 12.85
C PHE A 111 1.20 -18.86 14.32
N LEU A 112 2.24 -19.51 14.83
CA LEU A 112 2.36 -19.91 16.23
C LEU A 112 3.66 -19.38 16.79
N ALA A 113 3.59 -18.60 17.86
CA ALA A 113 4.77 -18.14 18.60
C ALA A 113 4.93 -18.95 19.90
N LEU A 114 6.02 -19.72 20.00
CA LEU A 114 6.41 -20.48 21.19
C LEU A 114 7.65 -19.86 21.83
N GLN A 115 7.66 -19.68 23.15
CA GLN A 115 8.85 -19.35 23.93
C GLN A 115 9.07 -20.45 24.95
N ASP A 116 10.24 -21.10 24.94
CA ASP A 116 10.56 -22.19 25.88
C ASP A 116 9.47 -23.27 25.93
N ASN A 117 8.90 -23.62 24.77
CA ASN A 117 7.78 -24.55 24.59
C ASN A 117 6.44 -24.11 25.23
N THR A 118 6.32 -22.84 25.62
CA THR A 118 5.05 -22.24 26.07
C THR A 118 4.49 -21.37 24.96
N GLN A 119 3.21 -21.57 24.61
CA GLN A 119 2.51 -20.77 23.60
C GLN A 119 2.28 -19.35 24.12
N LEU A 120 2.69 -18.36 23.32
CA LEU A 120 2.48 -16.95 23.62
C LEU A 120 1.34 -16.36 22.80
N HIS A 121 1.24 -16.71 21.52
CA HIS A 121 0.30 -16.11 20.58
C HIS A 121 -0.07 -17.07 19.44
N GLU A 122 -1.30 -16.91 18.95
CA GLU A 122 -1.91 -17.43 17.71
C GLU A 122 -2.67 -16.27 17.03
#